data_AF-A0A8H9GF55-F1
#
_entry.id   AF-A0A8H9GF55-F1
#
_cell.length_a   1.000
_cell.length_b   1.000
_cell.length_c   1.000
_cell.angle_alpha   90.00
_cell.angle_beta   90.00
_cell.angle_gamma   90.00
#
_symmetry.space_group_name_H-M   'P 1'
#
loop_
_entity.id
_entity.type
_entity.pdbx_description
1 polymer ?
#
loop_
_entity_poly.entity_id
_entity_poly.type
_entity_poly.pdbx_seq_one_letter_code
_entity_poly.pdbx_strand_id
1 'polypeptide(L)'
;MWTWVPYEEDHSRGKDRPVLLVGQDGPWLLGLQLTSQDHDRDALQEARAGRIWMDVGTGRWDRSGRPSEVRINRVIRVDPDDVRREGDILDRDMFDEVVKYMDRALDLT
;
A
#
# COMPACT_ATOMS: atom_id res chain seq x y z
N MET A 1 -7.45 4.27 3.52
CA MET A 1 -8.64 3.52 3.99
C MET A 1 -8.20 2.20 4.62
N TRP A 2 -9.05 1.49 5.36
CA TRP A 2 -8.74 0.15 5.88
C TRP A 2 -9.58 -0.92 5.18
N THR A 3 -8.96 -2.05 4.84
CA THR A 3 -9.62 -3.21 4.23
C THR A 3 -8.85 -4.49 4.51
N TRP A 4 -9.44 -5.64 4.21
CA TRP A 4 -8.77 -6.93 4.29
C TRP A 4 -7.80 -7.08 3.11
N VAL A 5 -6.53 -7.37 3.41
CA VAL A 5 -5.50 -7.57 2.38
C VAL A 5 -4.98 -9.01 2.43
N PRO A 6 -5.05 -9.78 1.33
CA PRO A 6 -4.57 -11.16 1.28
C PRO A 6 -3.05 -11.23 1.43
N TYR A 7 -2.55 -12.33 1.98
CA TYR A 7 -1.15 -12.72 1.84
C TYR A 7 -0.88 -13.20 0.41
N GLU A 8 0.36 -13.12 -0.07
CA GLU A 8 0.68 -13.50 -1.47
C GLU A 8 0.85 -15.01 -1.61
N GLU A 9 1.30 -15.67 -0.56
CA GLU A 9 1.56 -17.09 -0.53
C GLU A 9 0.27 -17.91 -0.41
N ASP A 10 -0.78 -17.31 0.16
CA ASP A 10 -2.07 -17.94 0.38
C ASP A 10 -3.18 -16.86 0.44
N HIS A 11 -3.91 -16.72 -0.66
CA HIS A 11 -4.99 -15.75 -0.81
C HIS A 11 -6.24 -16.09 0.03
N SER A 12 -6.32 -17.26 0.67
CA SER A 12 -7.37 -17.55 1.65
C SER A 12 -7.09 -16.92 3.02
N ARG A 13 -5.86 -16.44 3.22
CA ARG A 13 -5.39 -15.78 4.44
C ARG A 13 -5.05 -14.33 4.17
N GLY A 14 -5.22 -13.52 5.20
CA GLY A 14 -4.94 -12.09 5.12
C GLY A 14 -5.14 -11.42 6.46
N LYS A 15 -5.08 -10.10 6.45
CA LYS A 15 -5.42 -9.28 7.62
C LYS A 15 -5.85 -7.88 7.22
N ASP A 16 -6.58 -7.23 8.12
CA ASP A 16 -6.93 -5.82 7.98
C ASP A 16 -5.66 -4.95 7.95
N ARG A 17 -5.57 -4.09 6.95
CA ARG A 17 -4.47 -3.14 6.78
C ARG A 17 -4.96 -1.81 6.21
N PRO A 18 -4.22 -0.72 6.47
CA PRO A 18 -4.37 0.49 5.70
C PRO A 18 -3.95 0.25 4.24
N VAL A 19 -4.69 0.88 3.32
CA VAL A 19 -4.41 0.91 1.89
C VAL A 19 -4.54 2.34 1.35
N LEU A 20 -3.66 2.69 0.41
CA LEU A 20 -3.74 3.91 -0.37
C LEU A 20 -4.51 3.61 -1.64
N LEU A 21 -5.67 4.27 -1.83
CA LEU A 21 -6.43 4.14 -3.07
C LEU A 21 -5.77 4.98 -4.16
N VAL A 22 -5.52 4.38 -5.31
CA VAL A 22 -4.83 5.01 -6.45
C VAL A 22 -5.68 5.07 -7.72
N GLY A 23 -6.83 4.41 -7.72
CA GLY A 23 -7.74 4.42 -8.86
C GLY A 23 -8.93 3.49 -8.71
N GLN A 24 -9.60 3.23 -9.82
CA GLN A 24 -10.74 2.33 -9.92
C GLN A 24 -10.67 1.55 -11.25
N ASP A 25 -11.20 0.33 -11.25
CA ASP A 25 -11.32 -0.55 -12.41
C ASP A 25 -12.68 -1.24 -12.39
N GLY A 26 -13.65 -0.70 -13.14
CA GLY A 26 -15.04 -1.13 -13.11
C GLY A 26 -15.63 -1.00 -11.68
N PRO A 27 -16.13 -2.09 -11.07
CA PRO A 27 -16.67 -2.05 -9.71
C PRO A 27 -15.58 -2.04 -8.62
N TRP A 28 -14.31 -2.24 -8.99
CA TRP A 28 -13.22 -2.40 -8.03
C TRP A 28 -12.51 -1.08 -7.75
N LEU A 29 -12.15 -0.86 -6.50
CA LEU A 29 -11.15 0.14 -6.13
C LEU A 29 -9.76 -0.48 -6.29
N LEU A 30 -8.78 0.33 -6.71
CA LEU A 30 -7.38 -0.07 -6.80
C LEU A 30 -6.61 0.50 -5.62
N GLY A 31 -5.97 -0.37 -4.84
CA GLY A 31 -5.26 -0.01 -3.63
C GLY A 31 -3.81 -0.48 -3.61
N LEU A 32 -2.97 0.25 -2.89
CA LEU A 32 -1.62 -0.17 -2.49
C LEU A 32 -1.59 -0.47 -1.00
N GLN A 33 -0.92 -1.56 -0.64
CA GLN A 33 -0.78 -1.98 0.76
C GLN A 33 0.14 -1.04 1.54
N LEU A 34 -0.27 -0.61 2.73
CA LEU A 34 0.59 0.08 3.69
C LEU A 34 1.06 -0.86 4.81
N THR A 35 2.22 -0.51 5.38
CA THR A 35 2.78 -1.12 6.58
C THR A 35 3.47 -0.05 7.42
N SER A 36 3.59 -0.26 8.73
CA SER A 36 4.45 0.55 9.61
C SER A 36 5.65 -0.27 10.11
N GLN A 37 5.99 -1.33 9.37
CA GLN A 37 7.26 -2.02 9.50
C GLN A 37 8.28 -1.21 8.70
N ASP A 38 9.44 -0.97 9.30
CA ASP A 38 10.57 -0.28 8.69
C ASP A 38 11.33 -1.31 7.83
N HIS A 39 11.34 -1.08 6.53
CA HIS A 39 12.05 -1.89 5.54
C HIS A 39 13.31 -1.23 4.99
N ASP A 40 13.80 -0.12 5.58
CA ASP A 40 15.04 0.52 5.12
C ASP A 40 16.24 -0.43 5.29
N ARG A 41 16.25 -1.18 6.39
CA ARG A 41 17.37 -2.07 6.75
C ARG A 41 17.39 -3.37 5.96
N ASP A 42 16.26 -3.81 5.44
CA ASP A 42 16.11 -5.03 4.66
C ASP A 42 15.66 -4.77 3.21
N ALA A 43 15.71 -3.51 2.75
CA ALA A 43 15.28 -3.10 1.40
C ALA A 43 15.85 -3.98 0.26
N LEU A 44 17.13 -4.38 0.35
CA LEU A 44 17.75 -5.27 -0.63
C LEU A 44 17.18 -6.71 -0.57
N GLN A 45 16.84 -7.19 0.62
CA GLN A 45 16.21 -8.49 0.80
C GLN A 45 14.76 -8.46 0.29
N GLU A 46 14.02 -7.40 0.62
CA GLU A 46 12.67 -7.14 0.12
C GLU A 46 12.64 -7.07 -1.41
N ALA A 47 13.55 -6.29 -2.01
CA ALA A 47 13.65 -6.16 -3.47
C ALA A 47 13.97 -7.49 -4.16
N ARG A 48 14.87 -8.31 -3.58
CA ARG A 48 15.14 -9.68 -4.08
C ARG A 48 13.94 -10.60 -3.98
N ALA A 49 13.05 -10.35 -3.03
CA ALA A 49 11.78 -11.04 -2.89
C ALA A 49 10.64 -10.39 -3.72
N GLY A 50 10.97 -9.48 -4.63
CA GLY A 50 10.00 -8.82 -5.51
C GLY A 50 9.11 -7.80 -4.79
N ARG A 51 9.57 -7.22 -3.67
CA ARG A 51 8.83 -6.21 -2.90
C ARG A 51 9.57 -4.89 -2.94
N ILE A 52 8.86 -3.85 -3.36
CA ILE A 52 9.41 -2.50 -3.40
C ILE A 52 8.54 -1.62 -2.50
N TRP A 53 9.16 -1.12 -1.45
CA TRP A 53 8.53 -0.26 -0.46
C TRP A 53 9.02 1.17 -0.63
N MET A 54 8.14 2.12 -0.32
CA MET A 54 8.44 3.55 -0.35
C MET A 54 7.86 4.20 0.91
N ASP A 55 8.65 5.08 1.54
CA ASP A 55 8.18 5.88 2.66
C ASP A 55 7.02 6.79 2.27
N VAL A 56 5.98 6.81 3.11
CA VAL A 56 4.85 7.74 3.02
C VAL A 56 4.67 8.58 4.29
N GLY A 57 5.60 8.44 5.25
CA GLY A 57 5.59 9.19 6.50
C GLY A 57 4.48 8.75 7.45
N THR A 58 3.94 9.69 8.22
CA THR A 58 2.94 9.45 9.27
C THR A 58 1.58 10.02 8.90
N GLY A 59 0.50 9.43 9.38
CA GLY A 59 -0.85 9.98 9.21
C GLY A 59 -1.90 9.23 10.03
N ARG A 60 -3.16 9.69 10.01
CA ARG A 60 -4.22 9.11 10.85
C ARG A 60 -4.60 7.69 10.46
N TRP A 61 -4.07 7.16 9.35
CA TRP A 61 -4.19 5.75 8.99
C TRP A 61 -3.49 4.82 9.99
N ASP A 62 -2.46 5.28 10.72
CA ASP A 62 -1.92 4.58 11.88
C ASP A 62 -2.32 5.31 13.17
N ARG A 63 -3.06 4.64 14.05
CA ARG A 63 -3.52 5.19 15.34
C ARG A 63 -2.35 5.53 16.28
N SER A 64 -1.22 4.87 16.11
CA SER A 64 0.02 5.16 16.85
C SER A 64 0.88 6.23 16.17
N GLY A 65 0.47 6.74 15.00
CA GLY A 65 1.17 7.79 14.27
C GLY A 65 2.58 7.40 13.81
N ARG A 66 2.86 6.11 13.58
CA ARG A 66 4.21 5.66 13.21
C ARG A 66 4.48 5.96 11.73
N PRO A 67 5.77 6.17 11.38
CA PRO A 67 6.19 6.15 9.98
C PRO A 67 5.69 4.88 9.29
N SER A 68 5.23 5.06 8.07
CA SER A 68 4.62 4.01 7.28
C SER A 68 5.21 4.02 5.88
N GLU A 69 5.17 2.85 5.27
CA GLU A 69 5.63 2.59 3.92
C GLU A 69 4.50 2.01 3.08
N VAL A 70 4.54 2.24 1.77
CA VAL A 70 3.60 1.73 0.79
C VAL A 70 4.29 0.77 -0.18
N ARG A 71 3.64 -0.36 -0.48
CA ARG A 71 4.13 -1.33 -1.48
C ARG A 71 3.75 -0.87 -2.89
N ILE A 72 4.68 -0.23 -3.58
CA ILE A 72 4.41 0.45 -4.86
C ILE A 72 4.26 -0.50 -6.05
N ASN A 73 4.76 -1.73 -5.94
CA ASN A 73 4.71 -2.71 -7.03
C ASN A 73 3.63 -3.78 -6.85
N ARG A 74 2.64 -3.53 -5.98
CA ARG A 74 1.52 -4.46 -5.73
C ARG A 74 0.18 -3.71 -5.67
N VAL A 75 -0.53 -3.70 -6.79
CA VAL A 75 -1.91 -3.21 -6.86
C VAL A 75 -2.86 -4.34 -6.47
N ILE A 76 -3.74 -4.08 -5.51
CA ILE A 76 -4.83 -4.97 -5.14
C ILE A 76 -6.17 -4.40 -5.57
N ARG A 77 -7.09 -5.25 -6.02
CA ARG A 77 -8.50 -4.90 -6.17
C ARG A 77 -9.19 -5.01 -4.82
N VAL A 78 -9.97 -4.00 -4.48
CA VAL A 78 -10.71 -3.89 -3.23
C VAL A 78 -12.18 -3.72 -3.59
N ASP A 79 -13.04 -4.55 -3.01
CA ASP A 79 -14.48 -4.34 -3.09
C ASP A 79 -14.83 -3.08 -2.30
N PRO A 80 -15.53 -2.08 -2.89
CA PRO A 80 -15.97 -0.90 -2.15
C PRO A 80 -16.73 -1.21 -0.85
N ASP A 81 -17.45 -2.32 -0.79
CA ASP A 81 -18.24 -2.72 0.39
C ASP A 81 -17.35 -3.30 1.52
N ASP A 82 -16.15 -3.77 1.19
CA ASP A 82 -15.15 -4.24 2.17
C ASP A 82 -14.29 -3.11 2.75
N VAL A 83 -14.52 -1.86 2.31
CA VAL A 83 -13.78 -0.70 2.78
C VAL A 83 -14.39 -0.14 4.05
N ARG A 84 -13.59 -0.13 5.12
CA ARG A 84 -13.93 0.58 6.36
C ARG A 84 -13.64 2.06 6.18
N ARG A 85 -14.62 2.92 6.50
CA ARG A 85 -14.49 4.39 6.52
C ARG A 85 -13.63 4.94 7.67
N GLU A 86 -12.60 4.20 8.02
CA GLU A 86 -11.49 4.64 8.86
C GLU A 86 -10.33 4.91 7.90
N GLY A 87 -9.91 6.16 7.78
CA GLY A 87 -8.92 6.55 6.79
C GLY A 87 -8.48 7.99 6.98
N ASP A 88 -7.41 8.33 6.28
CA ASP A 88 -6.93 9.70 6.14
C ASP A 88 -6.65 9.96 4.67
N ILE A 89 -6.45 11.24 4.34
CA ILE A 89 -6.04 11.67 3.01
C ILE A 89 -4.52 11.86 3.03
N LEU A 90 -3.82 11.18 2.13
CA LEU A 90 -2.40 11.39 1.93
C LEU A 90 -2.18 12.78 1.32
N ASP A 91 -1.11 13.46 1.72
CA ASP A 91 -0.72 14.72 1.09
C ASP A 91 -0.56 14.54 -0.44
N ARG A 92 -0.94 15.57 -1.20
CA ARG A 92 -0.98 15.47 -2.66
C ARG A 92 0.42 15.30 -3.26
N ASP A 93 1.43 15.98 -2.74
CA ASP A 93 2.80 15.86 -3.27
C ASP A 93 3.35 14.47 -2.99
N MET A 94 3.05 13.91 -1.81
CA MET A 94 3.40 12.52 -1.49
C MET A 94 2.65 11.52 -2.37
N PHE A 95 1.37 11.75 -2.63
CA PHE A 95 0.59 10.91 -3.56
C PHE A 95 1.20 10.92 -4.97
N ASP A 96 1.56 12.10 -5.48
CA ASP A 96 2.17 12.23 -6.80
C ASP A 96 3.54 11.53 -6.87
N GLU A 97 4.36 11.58 -5.81
CA GLU A 97 5.60 10.80 -5.74
C GLU A 97 5.32 9.29 -5.74
N VAL A 98 4.32 8.81 -4.98
CA VAL A 98 3.94 7.38 -5.00
C VAL A 98 3.61 6.93 -6.42
N VAL A 99 2.74 7.66 -7.13
CA VAL A 99 2.34 7.33 -8.51
C VAL A 99 3.56 7.30 -9.45
N LYS A 100 4.46 8.28 -9.33
CA LYS A 100 5.70 8.34 -10.11
C LYS A 100 6.63 7.16 -9.84
N TYR A 101 6.72 6.67 -8.60
CA TYR A 101 7.53 5.50 -8.28
C TYR A 101 6.87 4.18 -8.67
N MET A 102 5.53 4.09 -8.67
CA MET A 102 4.82 2.93 -9.22
C MET A 102 5.18 2.68 -10.68
N ASP A 103 5.17 3.73 -11.51
CA ASP A 103 5.51 3.65 -12.93
C ASP A 103 6.91 3.05 -13.14
N ARG A 104 7.89 3.57 -12.39
CA ARG A 104 9.28 3.05 -12.41
C ARG A 104 9.40 1.62 -11.89
N ALA A 105 8.57 1.22 -10.93
CA ALA A 105 8.63 -0.11 -10.36
C ALA A 105 8.08 -1.16 -11.34
N LEU A 106 7.09 -0.80 -12.16
CA LEU A 106 6.55 -1.66 -13.22
C LEU A 106 7.56 -1.88 -14.35
N ASP A 107 8.43 -0.91 -14.63
CA ASP A 107 9.52 -1.06 -15.62
C ASP A 107 10.62 -2.05 -15.17
N LEU A 108 10.66 -2.41 -13.88
CA LEU A 108 11.71 -3.25 -13.28
C LEU A 108 11.27 -4.70 -13.00
N THR A 109 10.00 -5.04 -13.27
CA THR A 109 9.40 -6.37 -13.04
C THR A 109 8.95 -7.01 -14.35
#